data_AF-A0A9W4WZJ6-F1
#
_entry.id   AF-A0A9W4WZJ6-F1
#
_cell.length_a   1.000
_cell.length_b   1.000
_cell.length_c   1.000
_cell.angle_alpha   90.00
_cell.angle_beta   90.00
_cell.angle_gamma   90.00
#
_symmetry.space_group_name_H-M   'P 1'
#
loop_
_entity.id
_entity.type
_entity.pdbx_description
1 polymer ?
#
loop_
_entity_poly.entity_id
_entity_poly.type
_entity_poly.pdbx_seq_one_letter_code
_entity_poly.pdbx_strand_id
1 'polypeptide(L)'
;NYLMGIPSHDELAMKNDEGSTSILKDKIANHRDIPFMLVDIEEAKEYINKIPHYILRLYGHLVNGQKAVVTITGIKVFFDIRVPNNASIPKFWSKIKGILTTGKDGSGNTVNMNLIRMECIKAYPIRGYHAERKPYLRIITPNKDLRFTALDIISSYNSKVDPECKIETASDDTGTYYRKVAREYRISLSGWGLIRDYKYNLRAPYYARSHLCPHAFYVHIGNFQPVVDFEPLYKIYPSSLFSHDRALVLTWDIETYDSRGLGHFPQAENDTAQVFMICMSIHWKDDPKPLEQICLVDVEITPDPRWITIICGNQVNLLKAFALCWKSFAPDIQLGFNDSGYDWPFIVEKATKLNVFEWMVQQMSANPHKKANAESILTWNYFGGTGKPLSSGFFHRKQWVKKTDRNFRRTEGRESINIKFGSNNLGFESSFLKLPGCVPIDVCACLLQLFPRSEKRSLKYFLEEC
;
A
#
# COMPACT_ATOMS: atom_id res chain seq x y z
N ASN A 1 22.76 -21.28 -0.85
CA ASN A 1 21.33 -21.01 -0.59
C ASN A 1 21.14 -21.13 0.92
N TYR A 2 20.95 -20.03 1.66
CA TYR A 2 21.04 -20.02 3.14
C TYR A 2 19.81 -20.59 3.85
N LEU A 3 18.72 -20.83 3.12
CA LEU A 3 17.46 -21.36 3.64
C LEU A 3 17.11 -22.72 2.99
N MET A 4 18.09 -23.62 2.86
CA MET A 4 17.81 -24.94 2.28
C MET A 4 16.75 -25.67 3.09
N GLY A 5 15.69 -26.14 2.42
CA GLY A 5 14.57 -26.85 3.05
C GLY A 5 13.35 -25.98 3.37
N ILE A 6 13.44 -24.65 3.29
CA ILE A 6 12.27 -23.77 3.41
C ILE A 6 11.62 -23.62 2.04
N PRO A 7 10.33 -23.93 1.87
CA PRO A 7 9.66 -23.74 0.61
C PRO A 7 9.48 -22.25 0.28
N SER A 8 9.51 -21.95 -1.00
CA SER A 8 9.09 -20.66 -1.56
C SER A 8 7.56 -20.56 -1.66
N HIS A 9 7.06 -19.34 -1.80
CA HIS A 9 5.65 -19.08 -2.11
C HIS A 9 5.16 -19.95 -3.29
N ASP A 10 5.93 -19.98 -4.37
CA ASP A 10 5.56 -20.71 -5.59
C ASP A 10 5.45 -22.22 -5.34
N GLU A 11 6.36 -22.79 -4.55
CA GLU A 11 6.29 -24.20 -4.17
C GLU A 11 5.06 -24.49 -3.29
N LEU A 12 4.71 -23.58 -2.37
CA LEU A 12 3.48 -23.70 -1.58
C LEU A 12 2.22 -23.60 -2.46
N ALA A 13 2.16 -22.63 -3.37
CA ALA A 13 1.04 -22.46 -4.29
C ALA A 13 0.87 -23.69 -5.21
N MET A 14 1.98 -24.23 -5.74
CA MET A 14 1.96 -25.42 -6.60
C MET A 14 1.47 -26.69 -5.88
N LYS A 15 1.74 -26.85 -4.57
CA LYS A 15 1.25 -28.01 -3.79
C LYS A 15 -0.27 -28.06 -3.67
N ASN A 16 -0.96 -26.92 -3.82
CA ASN A 16 -2.41 -26.81 -3.66
C ASN A 16 -3.11 -26.32 -4.94
N ASP A 17 -2.49 -26.40 -6.12
CA ASP A 17 -2.97 -25.67 -7.30
C ASP A 17 -4.24 -26.24 -7.96
N GLU A 18 -4.72 -27.41 -7.55
CA GLU A 18 -5.86 -28.12 -8.16
C GLU A 18 -5.76 -28.24 -9.70
N GLY A 19 -4.53 -28.37 -10.23
CA GLY A 19 -4.25 -28.43 -11.67
C GLY A 19 -4.32 -27.08 -12.40
N SER A 20 -4.67 -26.00 -11.71
CA SER A 20 -4.89 -24.67 -12.31
C SER A 20 -3.62 -24.02 -12.86
N THR A 21 -2.42 -24.42 -12.43
CA THR A 21 -1.16 -23.89 -13.00
C THR A 21 -1.02 -24.24 -14.48
N SER A 22 -1.39 -25.46 -14.87
CA SER A 22 -1.33 -25.89 -16.27
C SER A 22 -2.30 -25.08 -17.14
N ILE A 23 -3.52 -24.88 -16.65
CA ILE A 23 -4.57 -24.08 -17.30
C ILE A 23 -4.12 -22.63 -17.42
N LEU A 24 -3.57 -22.06 -16.34
CA LEU A 24 -3.08 -20.68 -16.33
C LEU A 24 -1.94 -20.48 -17.34
N LYS A 25 -0.99 -21.42 -17.43
CA LYS A 25 0.10 -21.38 -18.42
C LYS A 25 -0.46 -21.39 -19.85
N ASP A 26 -1.42 -22.25 -20.15
CA ASP A 26 -2.10 -22.27 -21.45
C ASP A 26 -2.82 -20.95 -21.75
N LYS A 27 -3.59 -20.41 -20.79
CA LYS A 27 -4.29 -19.14 -20.94
C LYS A 27 -3.32 -17.99 -21.20
N ILE A 28 -2.20 -17.93 -20.48
CA ILE A 28 -1.17 -16.91 -20.68
C ILE A 28 -0.53 -17.05 -22.07
N ALA A 29 -0.19 -18.27 -22.48
CA ALA A 29 0.42 -18.54 -23.79
C ALA A 29 -0.50 -18.14 -24.95
N ASN A 30 -1.80 -18.39 -24.80
CA ASN A 30 -2.84 -18.04 -25.78
C ASN A 30 -3.41 -16.63 -25.60
N HIS A 31 -2.82 -15.81 -24.74
CA HIS A 31 -3.22 -14.43 -24.49
C HIS A 31 -4.71 -14.27 -24.12
N ARG A 32 -5.22 -15.18 -23.30
CA ARG A 32 -6.60 -15.19 -22.80
C ARG A 32 -6.72 -14.38 -21.52
N ASP A 33 -7.96 -14.02 -21.18
CA ASP A 33 -8.28 -13.29 -19.95
C ASP A 33 -7.80 -14.05 -18.70
N ILE A 34 -7.20 -13.32 -17.75
CA ILE A 34 -6.60 -13.89 -16.53
C ILE A 34 -7.31 -13.34 -15.29
N PRO A 35 -7.92 -14.20 -14.44
CA PRO A 35 -8.46 -13.77 -13.16
C PRO A 35 -7.33 -13.44 -12.17
N PHE A 36 -7.52 -12.38 -11.39
CA PHE A 36 -6.55 -11.86 -10.44
C PHE A 36 -7.26 -11.34 -9.19
N MET A 37 -6.82 -11.77 -8.01
CA MET A 37 -7.32 -11.27 -6.73
C MET A 37 -6.42 -10.13 -6.27
N LEU A 38 -6.99 -8.95 -6.03
CA LEU A 38 -6.25 -7.79 -5.53
C LEU A 38 -6.17 -7.80 -4.00
N VAL A 39 -4.95 -7.62 -3.46
CA VAL A 39 -4.68 -7.54 -2.02
C VAL A 39 -4.08 -6.19 -1.61
N ASP A 40 -3.04 -5.71 -2.31
CA ASP A 40 -2.36 -4.44 -1.99
C ASP A 40 -2.24 -3.50 -3.20
N ILE A 41 -2.14 -2.20 -2.93
CA ILE A 41 -2.10 -1.16 -3.98
C ILE A 41 -0.97 -0.18 -3.70
N GLU A 42 -0.17 0.07 -4.73
CA GLU A 42 0.84 1.12 -4.72
C GLU A 42 0.56 2.14 -5.82
N GLU A 43 0.54 3.42 -5.45
CA GLU A 43 0.51 4.52 -6.40
C GLU A 43 1.93 4.82 -6.89
N ALA A 44 2.15 4.79 -8.20
CA ALA A 44 3.46 5.00 -8.79
C ALA A 44 3.41 5.96 -9.99
N LYS A 45 4.58 6.19 -10.59
CA LYS A 45 4.74 6.99 -11.80
C LYS A 45 5.49 6.18 -12.86
N GLU A 46 5.01 6.23 -14.08
CA GLU A 46 5.73 5.82 -15.29
C GLU A 46 6.22 7.07 -16.03
N TYR A 47 7.40 7.03 -16.64
CA TYR A 47 7.90 8.15 -17.43
C TYR A 47 7.72 7.88 -18.92
N ILE A 48 6.86 8.66 -19.57
CA ILE A 48 6.63 8.62 -21.02
C ILE A 48 7.13 9.95 -21.58
N ASN A 49 8.11 9.91 -22.48
CA ASN A 49 8.74 11.13 -23.04
C ASN A 49 9.21 12.11 -21.95
N LYS A 50 9.82 11.59 -20.88
CA LYS A 50 10.26 12.33 -19.68
C LYS A 50 9.12 12.97 -18.86
N ILE A 51 7.86 12.74 -19.20
CA ILE A 51 6.70 13.21 -18.45
C ILE A 51 6.28 12.09 -17.48
N PRO A 52 6.20 12.36 -16.17
CA PRO A 52 5.68 11.37 -15.22
C PRO A 52 4.16 11.27 -15.37
N HIS A 53 3.69 10.08 -15.70
CA HIS A 53 2.30 9.66 -15.75
C HIS A 53 1.95 8.83 -14.52
N TYR A 54 0.78 9.07 -13.95
CA TYR A 54 0.26 8.29 -12.84
C TYR A 54 -0.11 6.87 -13.28
N ILE A 55 0.32 5.89 -12.49
CA ILE A 55 -0.03 4.48 -12.65
C ILE A 55 -0.39 3.88 -11.30
N LEU A 56 -1.10 2.75 -11.31
CA LEU A 56 -1.29 1.91 -10.13
C LEU A 56 -0.53 0.60 -10.32
N ARG A 57 0.06 0.09 -9.24
CA ARG A 57 0.55 -1.28 -9.16
C ARG A 57 -0.35 -2.01 -8.18
N LEU A 58 -1.06 -2.99 -8.69
CA LEU A 58 -1.96 -3.84 -7.94
C LEU A 58 -1.21 -5.14 -7.64
N TYR A 59 -1.05 -5.48 -6.38
CA TYR A 59 -0.41 -6.71 -5.94
C TYR A 59 -1.46 -7.66 -5.38
N GLY A 60 -1.25 -8.95 -5.60
CA GLY A 60 -2.10 -10.00 -5.09
C GLY A 60 -1.73 -11.31 -5.75
N HIS A 61 -2.70 -12.19 -5.99
CA HIS A 61 -2.42 -13.53 -6.49
C HIS A 61 -3.31 -13.91 -7.68
N LEU A 62 -2.83 -14.88 -8.45
CA LEU A 62 -3.60 -15.54 -9.51
C LEU A 62 -4.47 -16.65 -8.92
N VAL A 63 -5.31 -17.24 -9.75
CA VAL A 63 -6.24 -18.32 -9.36
C VAL A 63 -5.54 -19.53 -8.73
N ASN A 64 -4.29 -19.79 -9.08
CA ASN A 64 -3.50 -20.88 -8.50
C ASN A 64 -2.80 -20.50 -7.18
N GLY A 65 -2.94 -19.25 -6.72
CA GLY A 65 -2.29 -18.73 -5.52
C GLY A 65 -0.91 -18.10 -5.76
N GLN A 66 -0.33 -18.18 -6.96
CA GLN A 66 0.95 -17.53 -7.22
C GLN A 66 0.84 -16.00 -7.21
N LYS A 67 1.81 -15.35 -6.57
CA LYS A 67 1.86 -13.88 -6.47
C LYS A 67 2.04 -13.21 -7.83
N ALA A 68 1.31 -12.13 -8.04
CA ALA A 68 1.34 -11.33 -9.25
C ALA A 68 1.28 -9.83 -8.96
N VAL A 69 1.85 -9.06 -9.89
CA VAL A 69 1.70 -7.60 -9.94
C VAL A 69 1.06 -7.19 -11.26
N VAL A 70 0.02 -6.35 -11.18
CA VAL A 70 -0.67 -5.77 -12.33
C VAL A 70 -0.44 -4.26 -12.34
N THR A 71 0.33 -3.79 -13.31
CA THR A 71 0.56 -2.36 -13.53
C THR A 71 -0.54 -1.80 -14.42
N ILE A 72 -1.37 -0.92 -13.86
CA ILE A 72 -2.50 -0.28 -14.54
C ILE A 72 -2.10 1.10 -15.05
N THR A 73 -2.27 1.31 -16.35
CA THR A 73 -1.91 2.56 -17.05
C THR A 73 -3.11 3.22 -17.73
N GLY A 74 -2.93 4.39 -18.35
CA GLY A 74 -4.03 5.11 -19.00
C GLY A 74 -5.05 5.74 -18.04
N ILE A 75 -4.69 5.84 -16.75
CA ILE A 75 -5.54 6.43 -15.72
C ILE A 75 -5.63 7.94 -15.95
N LYS A 76 -6.85 8.47 -16.07
CA LYS A 76 -7.08 9.92 -16.15
C LYS A 76 -6.93 10.54 -14.77
N VAL A 77 -5.94 11.42 -14.60
CA VAL A 77 -5.81 12.24 -13.39
C VAL A 77 -6.48 13.58 -13.61
N PHE A 78 -7.59 13.85 -12.93
CA PHE A 78 -8.39 15.04 -13.15
C PHE A 78 -9.07 15.61 -11.90
N PHE A 79 -9.50 16.88 -12.01
CA PHE A 79 -10.54 17.52 -11.19
C PHE A 79 -11.47 18.31 -12.11
N ASP A 80 -12.63 18.72 -11.61
CA ASP A 80 -13.66 19.38 -12.40
C ASP A 80 -13.87 20.82 -11.89
N ILE A 81 -14.17 21.75 -12.79
CA ILE A 81 -14.50 23.14 -12.48
C ILE A 81 -15.89 23.44 -13.03
N ARG A 82 -16.82 23.85 -12.18
CA ARG A 82 -18.18 24.18 -12.62
C ARG A 82 -18.16 25.42 -13.50
N VAL A 83 -18.84 25.35 -14.64
CA VAL A 83 -19.05 26.50 -15.51
C VAL A 83 -20.24 27.31 -14.96
N PRO A 84 -20.10 28.62 -14.71
CA PRO A 84 -21.22 29.45 -14.27
C PRO A 84 -22.38 29.43 -15.27
N ASN A 85 -23.62 29.47 -14.78
CA ASN A 85 -24.83 29.32 -15.62
C ASN A 85 -24.87 30.31 -16.80
N ASN A 86 -24.36 31.54 -16.61
CA ASN A 86 -24.41 32.60 -17.62
C ASN A 86 -23.10 32.74 -18.41
N ALA A 87 -22.15 31.83 -18.23
CA ALA A 87 -20.84 31.90 -18.87
C ALA A 87 -20.76 31.01 -20.11
N SER A 88 -20.19 31.57 -21.18
CA SER A 88 -19.77 30.80 -22.35
C SER A 88 -18.57 29.93 -22.00
N ILE A 89 -18.62 28.63 -22.35
CA ILE A 89 -17.54 27.65 -22.09
C ILE A 89 -16.18 28.15 -22.62
N PRO A 90 -16.03 28.59 -23.89
CA PRO A 90 -14.77 29.15 -24.38
C PRO A 90 -14.25 30.34 -23.58
N LYS A 91 -15.13 31.30 -23.23
CA LYS A 91 -14.74 32.49 -22.44
C LYS A 91 -14.29 32.09 -21.05
N PHE A 92 -15.03 31.18 -20.41
CA PHE A 92 -14.70 30.68 -19.09
C PHE A 92 -13.40 29.88 -19.08
N TRP A 93 -13.18 29.02 -20.08
CA TRP A 93 -11.91 28.32 -20.25
C TRP A 93 -10.74 29.28 -20.43
N SER A 94 -10.90 30.35 -21.21
CA SER A 94 -9.86 31.40 -21.35
C SER A 94 -9.52 32.04 -19.99
N LYS A 95 -10.51 32.30 -19.14
CA LYS A 95 -10.30 32.78 -17.76
C LYS A 95 -9.51 31.77 -16.94
N ILE A 96 -9.94 30.51 -16.92
CA ILE A 96 -9.25 29.44 -16.16
C ILE A 96 -7.80 29.26 -16.64
N LYS A 97 -7.58 29.25 -17.96
CA LYS A 97 -6.25 29.17 -18.57
C LYS A 97 -5.36 30.34 -18.12
N GLY A 98 -5.90 31.57 -18.10
CA GLY A 98 -5.17 32.75 -17.61
C GLY A 98 -4.74 32.61 -16.14
N ILE A 99 -5.63 32.09 -15.29
CA ILE A 99 -5.35 31.85 -13.87
C ILE A 99 -4.28 30.76 -13.70
N LEU A 100 -4.39 29.64 -14.41
CA LEU A 100 -3.43 28.53 -14.31
C LEU A 100 -2.05 28.88 -14.90
N THR A 101 -2.00 29.77 -15.90
CA THR A 101 -0.74 30.20 -16.54
C THR A 101 0.06 31.16 -15.66
N THR A 102 -0.62 32.10 -14.98
CA THR A 102 0.03 33.14 -14.18
C THR A 102 0.10 32.81 -12.69
N GLY A 103 -0.76 31.89 -12.24
CA GLY A 103 -0.86 31.48 -10.86
C GLY A 103 0.34 30.66 -10.38
N LYS A 104 0.56 30.73 -9.06
CA LYS A 104 1.49 29.89 -8.33
C LYS A 104 0.77 29.21 -7.19
N ASP A 105 1.16 27.98 -6.88
CA ASP A 105 0.71 27.30 -5.67
C ASP A 105 1.33 27.97 -4.42
N GLY A 106 0.93 27.54 -3.23
CA GLY A 106 1.44 28.06 -1.95
C GLY A 106 2.95 27.86 -1.74
N SER A 107 3.60 27.04 -2.57
CA SER A 107 5.05 26.81 -2.57
C SER A 107 5.77 27.54 -3.71
N GLY A 108 5.05 28.32 -4.53
CA GLY A 108 5.61 29.06 -5.65
C GLY A 108 5.71 28.27 -6.96
N ASN A 109 5.22 27.03 -7.02
CA ASN A 109 5.26 26.21 -8.24
C ASN A 109 4.21 26.66 -9.24
N THR A 110 4.52 26.51 -10.53
CA THR A 110 3.62 26.78 -11.66
C THR A 110 3.21 25.48 -12.34
N VAL A 111 2.18 25.54 -13.18
CA VAL A 111 1.78 24.40 -14.00
C VAL A 111 2.12 24.66 -15.47
N ASN A 112 2.73 23.68 -16.12
CA ASN A 112 2.94 23.72 -17.56
C ASN A 112 1.62 23.45 -18.30
N MET A 113 1.05 24.50 -18.89
CA MET A 113 -0.22 24.41 -19.64
C MET A 113 -0.18 23.43 -20.82
N ASN A 114 0.99 23.13 -21.40
CA ASN A 114 1.10 22.16 -22.50
C ASN A 114 0.81 20.72 -22.04
N LEU A 115 0.85 20.46 -20.73
CA LEU A 115 0.55 19.15 -20.14
C LEU A 115 -0.89 19.04 -19.65
N ILE A 116 -1.64 20.15 -19.64
CA ILE A 116 -3.04 20.15 -19.23
C ILE A 116 -3.92 19.90 -20.45
N ARG A 117 -4.87 18.97 -20.29
CA ARG A 117 -5.99 18.81 -21.23
C ARG A 117 -7.28 19.25 -20.54
N MET A 118 -8.23 19.71 -21.34
CA MET A 118 -9.55 20.10 -20.87
C MET A 118 -10.61 19.32 -21.65
N GLU A 119 -11.54 18.71 -20.93
CA GLU A 119 -12.74 18.08 -21.49
C GLU A 119 -13.99 18.80 -20.95
N CYS A 120 -15.03 18.96 -21.77
CA CYS A 120 -16.32 19.49 -21.31
C CYS A 120 -17.26 18.33 -20.93
N ILE A 121 -17.81 18.36 -19.73
CA ILE A 121 -18.74 17.34 -19.24
C ILE A 121 -20.01 17.98 -18.66
N LYS A 122 -21.06 17.18 -18.47
CA LYS A 122 -22.25 17.55 -17.70
C LYS A 122 -22.42 16.60 -16.51
N ALA A 123 -22.54 17.16 -15.31
CA ALA A 123 -22.72 16.39 -14.07
C ALA A 123 -23.67 17.11 -13.10
N TYR A 124 -24.25 16.38 -12.15
CA TYR A 124 -25.02 17.00 -11.08
C TYR A 124 -24.08 17.65 -10.06
N PRO A 125 -24.31 18.92 -9.67
CA PRO A 125 -23.55 19.52 -8.58
C PRO A 125 -23.77 18.75 -7.27
N ILE A 126 -22.72 18.61 -6.47
CA ILE A 126 -22.77 17.88 -5.20
C ILE A 126 -23.53 18.66 -4.11
N ARG A 127 -23.60 19.98 -4.23
CA ARG A 127 -24.24 20.86 -3.24
C ARG A 127 -25.63 21.29 -3.70
N GLY A 128 -26.62 20.99 -2.87
CA GLY A 128 -28.03 21.30 -3.12
C GLY A 128 -28.66 20.35 -4.13
N TYR A 129 -29.98 20.43 -4.23
CA TYR A 129 -30.73 19.70 -5.25
C TYR A 129 -30.71 20.44 -6.57
N HIS A 130 -30.42 19.73 -7.67
CA HIS A 130 -30.46 20.26 -9.03
C HIS A 130 -31.22 19.26 -9.91
N ALA A 131 -32.32 19.70 -10.51
CA ALA A 131 -33.09 18.87 -11.43
C ALA A 131 -32.29 18.50 -12.70
N GLU A 132 -31.31 19.33 -13.07
CA GLU A 132 -30.54 19.19 -14.29
C GLU A 132 -29.03 19.14 -14.03
N ARG A 133 -28.33 18.40 -14.90
CA ARG A 133 -26.87 18.39 -14.93
C ARG A 133 -26.33 19.75 -15.39
N LYS A 134 -25.30 20.24 -14.71
CA LYS A 134 -24.62 21.49 -15.04
C LYS A 134 -23.31 21.22 -15.80
N PRO A 135 -22.86 22.17 -16.64
CA PRO A 135 -21.59 22.05 -17.36
C PRO A 135 -20.38 22.19 -16.44
N TYR A 136 -19.35 21.38 -16.68
CA TYR A 136 -18.05 21.43 -16.00
C TYR A 136 -16.91 21.37 -17.02
N LEU A 137 -15.81 22.06 -16.69
CA LEU A 137 -14.50 21.86 -17.32
C LEU A 137 -13.74 20.82 -16.52
N ARG A 138 -13.49 19.65 -17.11
CA ARG A 138 -12.63 18.63 -16.55
C ARG A 138 -11.19 18.93 -16.90
N ILE A 139 -10.40 19.25 -15.89
CA ILE A 139 -8.97 19.57 -16.02
C ILE A 139 -8.17 18.29 -15.79
N ILE A 140 -7.53 17.80 -16.86
CA ILE A 140 -6.77 16.54 -16.87
C ILE A 140 -5.28 16.87 -16.88
N THR A 141 -4.53 16.21 -15.98
CA THR A 141 -3.07 16.29 -15.88
C THR A 141 -2.47 14.89 -16.03
N PRO A 142 -1.17 14.77 -16.34
CA PRO A 142 -0.54 13.45 -16.45
C PRO A 142 -0.33 12.79 -15.07
N ASN A 143 -0.24 13.57 -13.99
CA ASN A 143 0.01 13.04 -12.64
C ASN A 143 -0.64 13.87 -11.52
N LYS A 144 -0.64 13.30 -10.31
CA LYS A 144 -1.21 13.90 -9.09
C LYS A 144 -0.59 15.23 -8.71
N ASP A 145 0.72 15.39 -8.87
CA ASP A 145 1.39 16.59 -8.39
C ASP A 145 0.97 17.82 -9.19
N LEU A 146 0.95 17.70 -10.52
CA LEU A 146 0.43 18.76 -11.38
C LEU A 146 -1.06 19.04 -11.12
N ARG A 147 -1.85 17.99 -10.85
CA ARG A 147 -3.26 18.16 -10.45
C ARG A 147 -3.37 18.97 -9.16
N PHE A 148 -2.56 18.63 -8.16
CA PHE A 148 -2.54 19.33 -6.88
C PHE A 148 -2.10 20.78 -7.01
N THR A 149 -1.02 21.05 -7.75
CA THR A 149 -0.57 22.42 -8.04
C THR A 149 -1.67 23.21 -8.76
N ALA A 150 -2.34 22.63 -9.76
CA ALA A 150 -3.45 23.29 -10.45
C ALA A 150 -4.63 23.60 -9.50
N LEU A 151 -5.04 22.64 -8.66
CA LEU A 151 -6.07 22.83 -7.64
C LEU A 151 -5.70 23.94 -6.65
N ASP A 152 -4.45 23.96 -6.18
CA ASP A 152 -3.98 24.94 -5.21
C ASP A 152 -3.86 26.36 -5.79
N ILE A 153 -3.52 26.48 -7.07
CA ILE A 153 -3.59 27.75 -7.81
C ILE A 153 -5.03 28.29 -7.83
N ILE A 154 -6.02 27.44 -8.13
CA ILE A 154 -7.44 27.84 -8.12
C ILE A 154 -7.89 28.22 -6.70
N SER A 155 -7.47 27.46 -5.68
CA SER A 155 -7.72 27.78 -4.28
C SER A 155 -7.13 29.14 -3.88
N SER A 156 -5.88 29.42 -4.29
CA SER A 156 -5.18 30.68 -4.04
C SER A 156 -5.79 31.87 -4.78
N TYR A 157 -6.37 31.64 -5.96
CA TYR A 157 -7.18 32.64 -6.64
C TYR A 157 -8.46 32.93 -5.83
N ASN A 158 -9.17 31.88 -5.43
CA ASN A 158 -10.42 31.99 -4.66
C ASN A 158 -10.26 32.68 -3.31
N SER A 159 -9.07 32.68 -2.69
CA SER A 159 -8.82 33.39 -1.44
C SER A 159 -8.65 34.90 -1.59
N LYS A 160 -8.46 35.41 -2.82
CA LYS A 160 -8.16 36.82 -3.11
C LYS A 160 -9.30 37.56 -3.80
N VAL A 161 -10.36 36.86 -4.17
CA VAL A 161 -11.48 37.42 -4.93
C VAL A 161 -12.76 37.41 -4.10
N ASP A 162 -13.69 38.29 -4.49
CA ASP A 162 -15.01 38.35 -3.86
C ASP A 162 -15.76 37.01 -3.98
N PRO A 163 -16.64 36.68 -3.03
CA PRO A 163 -17.38 35.41 -3.02
C PRO A 163 -18.08 35.07 -4.34
N GLU A 164 -18.63 36.07 -5.04
CA GLU A 164 -19.33 35.92 -6.32
C GLU A 164 -18.39 35.56 -7.48
N CYS A 165 -17.11 35.91 -7.37
CA CYS A 165 -16.08 35.63 -8.37
C CYS A 165 -15.39 34.28 -8.18
N LYS A 166 -15.69 33.57 -7.09
CA LYS A 166 -15.06 32.29 -6.76
C LYS A 166 -15.38 31.23 -7.79
N ILE A 167 -14.37 30.43 -8.08
CA ILE A 167 -14.43 29.28 -8.97
C ILE A 167 -14.83 28.07 -8.14
N GLU A 168 -15.96 27.45 -8.50
CA GLU A 168 -16.43 26.22 -7.85
C GLU A 168 -15.72 25.00 -8.46
N THR A 169 -15.00 24.26 -7.63
CA THR A 169 -14.32 23.01 -7.99
C THR A 169 -15.11 21.79 -7.52
N ALA A 170 -14.93 20.66 -8.18
CA ALA A 170 -15.53 19.38 -7.87
C ALA A 170 -14.56 18.23 -8.22
N SER A 171 -14.80 17.05 -7.66
CA SER A 171 -13.93 15.88 -7.84
C SER A 171 -12.47 16.16 -7.40
N ASP A 172 -12.34 16.93 -6.32
CA ASP A 172 -11.07 17.48 -5.81
C ASP A 172 -10.21 16.45 -5.10
N ASP A 173 -10.77 15.29 -4.71
CA ASP A 173 -10.14 14.13 -4.05
C ASP A 173 -8.68 14.41 -3.64
N THR A 174 -8.51 15.04 -2.46
CA THR A 174 -7.20 15.55 -2.01
C THR A 174 -6.40 14.53 -1.20
N GLY A 175 -7.00 13.37 -0.93
CA GLY A 175 -6.38 12.23 -0.26
C GLY A 175 -5.71 11.27 -1.24
N THR A 176 -5.73 9.98 -0.90
CA THR A 176 -5.14 8.93 -1.71
C THR A 176 -5.93 8.72 -3.01
N TYR A 177 -5.28 8.92 -4.15
CA TYR A 177 -5.96 9.05 -5.44
C TYR A 177 -6.47 7.73 -5.99
N TYR A 178 -5.86 6.60 -5.60
CA TYR A 178 -6.33 5.27 -6.03
C TYR A 178 -7.80 5.05 -5.69
N ARG A 179 -8.32 5.66 -4.62
CA ARG A 179 -9.75 5.57 -4.24
C ARG A 179 -10.65 6.25 -5.27
N LYS A 180 -10.21 7.39 -5.80
CA LYS A 180 -10.87 8.02 -6.93
C LYS A 180 -10.82 7.09 -8.15
N VAL A 181 -9.66 6.56 -8.48
CA VAL A 181 -9.53 5.61 -9.61
C VAL A 181 -10.48 4.43 -9.45
N ALA A 182 -10.53 3.83 -8.26
CA ALA A 182 -11.42 2.73 -7.95
C ALA A 182 -12.89 3.08 -8.21
N ARG A 183 -13.33 4.26 -7.75
CA ARG A 183 -14.69 4.76 -7.96
C ARG A 183 -14.99 5.06 -9.44
N GLU A 184 -14.11 5.78 -10.12
CA GLU A 184 -14.33 6.21 -11.51
C GLU A 184 -14.31 5.03 -12.50
N TYR A 185 -13.49 4.01 -12.23
CA TYR A 185 -13.30 2.85 -13.11
C TYR A 185 -13.95 1.57 -12.59
N ARG A 186 -14.66 1.63 -11.45
CA ARG A 186 -15.29 0.49 -10.77
C ARG A 186 -14.32 -0.67 -10.49
N ILE A 187 -13.09 -0.35 -10.09
CA ILE A 187 -12.14 -1.37 -9.65
C ILE A 187 -12.51 -1.80 -8.23
N SER A 188 -12.75 -3.11 -8.05
CA SER A 188 -12.82 -3.70 -6.71
C SER A 188 -11.43 -3.68 -6.08
N LEU A 189 -11.32 -3.19 -4.84
CA LEU A 189 -10.05 -3.12 -4.11
C LEU A 189 -9.79 -4.33 -3.22
N SER A 190 -10.73 -5.28 -3.17
CA SER A 190 -10.69 -6.46 -2.31
C SER A 190 -11.49 -7.60 -2.94
N GLY A 191 -11.36 -7.80 -4.25
CA GLY A 191 -12.09 -8.82 -4.98
C GLY A 191 -11.45 -9.14 -6.31
N TRP A 192 -12.02 -10.15 -6.98
CA TRP A 192 -11.52 -10.66 -8.25
C TRP A 192 -11.67 -9.61 -9.37
N GLY A 193 -10.57 -9.34 -10.05
CA GLY A 193 -10.49 -8.63 -11.30
C GLY A 193 -10.15 -9.56 -12.45
N LEU A 194 -10.47 -9.13 -13.67
CA LEU A 194 -10.16 -9.82 -14.90
C LEU A 194 -9.21 -8.96 -15.72
N ILE A 195 -8.03 -9.52 -16.01
CA ILE A 195 -6.99 -8.90 -16.82
C ILE A 195 -7.20 -9.31 -18.27
N ARG A 196 -7.40 -8.33 -19.16
CA ARG A 196 -7.54 -8.52 -20.61
C ARG A 196 -6.45 -7.76 -21.34
N ASP A 197 -6.17 -8.15 -22.59
CA ASP A 197 -5.30 -7.42 -23.54
C ASP A 197 -4.10 -6.73 -22.87
N TYR A 198 -3.12 -7.57 -22.50
CA TYR A 198 -2.05 -7.22 -21.57
C TYR A 198 -0.65 -7.44 -22.18
N LYS A 199 0.37 -6.84 -21.57
CA LYS A 199 1.76 -7.29 -21.74
C LYS A 199 2.17 -8.08 -20.51
N TYR A 200 2.88 -9.18 -20.73
CA TYR A 200 3.28 -10.11 -19.66
C TYR A 200 4.80 -10.25 -19.58
N ASN A 201 5.32 -10.21 -18.35
CA ASN A 201 6.73 -10.42 -17.99
C ASN A 201 7.74 -9.74 -18.92
N LEU A 202 8.46 -10.50 -19.76
CA LEU A 202 9.49 -9.97 -20.63
C LEU A 202 8.99 -8.90 -21.61
N ARG A 203 7.69 -8.95 -21.96
CA ARG A 203 7.01 -7.95 -22.79
C ARG A 203 6.51 -6.75 -22.00
N ALA A 204 6.35 -6.88 -20.68
CA ALA A 204 6.06 -5.75 -19.81
C ALA A 204 7.34 -4.93 -19.59
N PRO A 205 7.21 -3.60 -19.38
CA PRO A 205 8.34 -2.75 -19.05
C PRO A 205 9.12 -3.30 -17.86
N TYR A 206 10.45 -3.18 -17.88
CA TYR A 206 11.32 -3.72 -16.82
C TYR A 206 10.86 -3.25 -15.43
N TYR A 207 10.43 -1.99 -15.33
CA TYR A 207 9.99 -1.41 -14.07
C TYR A 207 8.66 -1.90 -13.53
N ALA A 208 7.87 -2.62 -14.33
CA ALA A 208 6.63 -3.25 -13.90
C ALA A 208 6.88 -4.56 -13.12
N ARG A 209 8.06 -5.17 -13.27
CA ARG A 209 8.40 -6.47 -12.67
C ARG A 209 8.76 -6.32 -11.19
N SER A 210 8.60 -7.39 -10.43
CA SER A 210 9.05 -7.48 -9.04
C SER A 210 9.81 -8.78 -8.87
N HIS A 211 10.84 -8.79 -8.01
CA HIS A 211 11.55 -10.02 -7.67
C HIS A 211 10.73 -10.93 -6.73
N LEU A 212 9.65 -10.40 -6.15
CA LEU A 212 8.72 -11.15 -5.31
C LEU A 212 7.45 -11.60 -6.05
N CYS A 213 7.24 -11.12 -7.28
CA CYS A 213 6.07 -11.48 -8.09
C CYS A 213 6.56 -12.16 -9.38
N PRO A 214 6.47 -13.49 -9.50
CA PRO A 214 6.86 -14.21 -10.72
C PRO A 214 6.00 -13.83 -11.93
N HIS A 215 4.81 -13.29 -11.71
CA HIS A 215 3.92 -12.81 -12.76
C HIS A 215 3.78 -11.29 -12.72
N ALA A 216 4.14 -10.63 -13.82
CA ALA A 216 3.97 -9.19 -14.00
C ALA A 216 3.12 -8.91 -15.25
N PHE A 217 2.02 -8.21 -15.05
CA PHE A 217 1.10 -7.77 -16.09
C PHE A 217 1.17 -6.25 -16.25
N TYR A 218 1.10 -5.76 -17.47
CA TYR A 218 0.99 -4.34 -17.80
C TYR A 218 -0.24 -4.13 -18.67
N VAL A 219 -1.20 -3.35 -18.16
CA VAL A 219 -2.58 -3.36 -18.62
C VAL A 219 -3.10 -1.93 -18.67
N HIS A 220 -3.77 -1.57 -19.76
CA HIS A 220 -4.49 -0.30 -19.82
C HIS A 220 -5.74 -0.38 -18.93
N ILE A 221 -6.09 0.69 -18.23
CA ILE A 221 -7.23 0.73 -17.29
C ILE A 221 -8.56 0.25 -17.90
N GLY A 222 -8.78 0.49 -19.21
CA GLY A 222 -9.97 0.01 -19.92
C GLY A 222 -10.08 -1.52 -20.06
N ASN A 223 -8.96 -2.23 -19.91
CA ASN A 223 -8.86 -3.68 -20.07
C ASN A 223 -8.79 -4.42 -18.72
N PHE A 224 -9.00 -3.72 -17.60
CA PHE A 224 -9.12 -4.30 -16.27
C PHE A 224 -10.51 -4.03 -15.70
N GLN A 225 -11.24 -5.08 -15.34
CA GLN A 225 -12.62 -4.97 -14.86
C GLN A 225 -12.85 -5.93 -13.68
N PRO A 226 -13.72 -5.58 -12.73
CA PRO A 226 -14.12 -6.53 -11.69
C PRO A 226 -14.84 -7.73 -12.33
N VAL A 227 -14.63 -8.92 -11.76
CA VAL A 227 -15.43 -10.10 -12.09
C VAL A 227 -16.79 -9.93 -11.41
N VAL A 228 -17.85 -9.84 -12.22
CA VAL A 228 -19.23 -9.73 -11.74
C VAL A 228 -20.02 -11.03 -11.91
N ASP A 229 -19.60 -11.88 -12.84
CA ASP A 229 -20.18 -13.18 -13.13
C ASP A 229 -19.04 -14.21 -13.23
N PHE A 230 -19.08 -15.22 -12.36
CA PHE A 230 -18.08 -16.27 -12.29
C PHE A 230 -18.45 -17.51 -13.13
N GLU A 231 -19.67 -17.62 -13.65
CA GLU A 231 -20.11 -18.77 -14.45
C GLU A 231 -19.16 -19.11 -15.62
N PRO A 232 -18.64 -18.12 -16.39
CA PRO A 232 -17.65 -18.42 -17.42
C PRO A 232 -16.32 -18.94 -16.87
N LEU A 233 -15.93 -18.51 -15.67
CA LEU A 233 -14.69 -18.94 -15.03
C LEU A 233 -14.81 -20.36 -14.45
N TYR A 234 -15.97 -20.74 -13.91
CA TYR A 234 -16.22 -22.09 -13.40
C TYR A 234 -16.18 -23.17 -14.49
N LYS A 235 -16.38 -22.80 -15.76
CA LYS A 235 -16.18 -23.70 -16.90
C LYS A 235 -14.71 -23.96 -17.22
N ILE A 236 -13.80 -23.16 -16.67
CA ILE A 236 -12.37 -23.19 -16.97
C ILE A 236 -11.58 -23.66 -15.75
N TYR A 237 -11.99 -23.24 -14.55
CA TYR A 237 -11.30 -23.45 -13.29
C TYR A 237 -12.27 -24.07 -12.27
N PRO A 238 -11.78 -24.93 -11.36
CA PRO A 238 -12.56 -25.36 -10.20
C PRO A 238 -13.12 -24.17 -9.41
N SER A 239 -14.39 -24.25 -9.00
CA SER A 239 -15.07 -23.17 -8.26
C SER A 239 -14.46 -22.92 -6.87
N SER A 240 -13.90 -23.95 -6.25
CA SER A 240 -13.12 -23.90 -5.00
C SER A 240 -12.04 -22.81 -5.01
N LEU A 241 -11.42 -22.56 -6.17
CA LEU A 241 -10.35 -21.56 -6.35
C LEU A 241 -10.82 -20.11 -6.20
N PHE A 242 -12.13 -19.87 -6.31
CA PHE A 242 -12.73 -18.55 -6.15
C PHE A 242 -13.47 -18.40 -4.81
N SER A 243 -13.84 -19.53 -4.18
CA SER A 243 -14.51 -19.54 -2.87
C SER A 243 -13.56 -19.42 -1.69
N HIS A 244 -12.32 -19.91 -1.82
CA HIS A 244 -11.30 -19.80 -0.77
C HIS A 244 -10.20 -18.84 -1.21
N ASP A 245 -9.95 -17.82 -0.40
CA ASP A 245 -8.92 -16.82 -0.66
C ASP A 245 -7.53 -17.43 -0.46
N ARG A 246 -6.74 -17.43 -1.53
CA ARG A 246 -5.39 -18.00 -1.58
C ARG A 246 -4.32 -16.95 -1.30
N ALA A 247 -4.67 -15.84 -0.65
CA ALA A 247 -3.68 -14.95 -0.05
C ALA A 247 -2.84 -15.73 0.98
N LEU A 248 -1.52 -15.62 0.85
CA LEU A 248 -0.60 -16.20 1.82
C LEU A 248 -0.43 -15.25 3.01
N VAL A 249 -0.72 -15.75 4.20
CA VAL A 249 -0.64 -15.01 5.46
C VAL A 249 0.60 -15.43 6.22
N LEU A 250 1.44 -14.47 6.60
CA LEU A 250 2.54 -14.66 7.54
C LEU A 250 2.12 -14.08 8.89
N THR A 251 1.99 -14.93 9.90
CA THR A 251 1.87 -14.49 11.28
C THR A 251 3.23 -14.50 11.96
N TRP A 252 3.51 -13.54 12.83
CA TRP A 252 4.82 -13.40 13.46
C TRP A 252 4.75 -12.76 14.84
N ASP A 253 5.79 -13.02 15.63
CA ASP A 253 5.99 -12.50 16.98
C ASP A 253 7.48 -12.52 17.33
N ILE A 254 7.94 -11.60 18.18
CA ILE A 254 9.34 -11.50 18.63
C ILE A 254 9.49 -11.78 20.13
N GLU A 255 10.65 -12.33 20.51
CA GLU A 255 11.06 -12.39 21.91
C GLU A 255 12.30 -11.52 22.13
N THR A 256 12.26 -10.74 23.20
CA THR A 256 13.31 -9.79 23.56
C THR A 256 13.80 -10.02 24.97
N TYR A 257 15.05 -9.65 25.22
CA TYR A 257 15.61 -9.62 26.58
C TYR A 257 16.44 -8.36 26.77
N ASP A 258 16.71 -8.01 28.03
CA ASP A 258 17.62 -6.94 28.40
C ASP A 258 18.76 -7.51 29.24
N SER A 259 20.00 -7.24 28.84
CA SER A 259 21.18 -7.77 29.53
C SER A 259 21.37 -7.20 30.94
N ARG A 260 20.61 -6.17 31.33
CA ARG A 260 20.56 -5.66 32.71
C ARG A 260 19.85 -6.62 33.69
N GLY A 261 19.11 -7.61 33.17
CA GLY A 261 18.47 -8.64 33.98
C GLY A 261 16.99 -8.36 34.32
N LEU A 262 16.46 -9.16 35.24
CA LEU A 262 15.04 -9.19 35.60
C LEU A 262 14.54 -7.83 36.11
N GLY A 263 13.33 -7.44 35.69
CA GLY A 263 12.69 -6.17 36.07
C GLY A 263 12.95 -5.02 35.09
N HIS A 264 13.88 -5.19 34.13
CA HIS A 264 14.10 -4.23 33.05
C HIS A 264 13.31 -4.62 31.80
N PHE A 265 12.25 -3.86 31.51
CA PHE A 265 11.48 -4.05 30.28
C PHE A 265 12.36 -3.72 29.05
N PRO A 266 12.52 -4.66 28.09
CA PRO A 266 13.34 -4.41 26.91
C PRO A 266 12.70 -3.32 26.04
N GLN A 267 13.44 -2.24 25.81
CA GLN A 267 13.03 -1.14 24.92
C GLN A 267 14.01 -1.03 23.76
N ALA A 268 13.49 -0.71 22.58
CA ALA A 268 14.25 -0.71 21.35
C ALA A 268 15.44 0.28 21.40
N GLU A 269 15.25 1.42 22.06
CA GLU A 269 16.30 2.45 22.20
C GLU A 269 17.46 2.02 23.10
N ASN A 270 17.27 1.03 23.99
CA ASN A 270 18.31 0.59 24.93
C ASN A 270 19.29 -0.35 24.24
N ASP A 271 20.58 -0.07 24.28
CA ASP A 271 21.60 -0.93 23.63
C ASP A 271 21.78 -2.29 24.32
N THR A 272 21.36 -2.39 25.59
CA THR A 272 21.33 -3.65 26.36
C THR A 272 20.16 -4.56 25.99
N ALA A 273 19.14 -4.03 25.31
CA ALA A 273 17.99 -4.80 24.87
C ALA A 273 18.26 -5.45 23.50
N GLN A 274 17.89 -6.71 23.33
CA GLN A 274 18.08 -7.45 22.09
C GLN A 274 16.85 -8.30 21.76
N VAL A 275 16.64 -8.54 20.47
CA VAL A 275 15.72 -9.58 19.98
C VAL A 275 16.54 -10.83 19.78
N PHE A 276 16.12 -11.91 20.42
CA PHE A 276 16.84 -13.18 20.44
C PHE A 276 16.04 -14.31 19.78
N MET A 277 14.73 -14.12 19.58
CA MET A 277 13.88 -15.04 18.85
C MET A 277 12.87 -14.30 17.97
N ILE A 278 12.58 -14.86 16.79
CA ILE A 278 11.44 -14.48 15.95
C ILE A 278 10.75 -15.75 15.51
N CYS A 279 9.46 -15.88 15.85
CA CYS A 279 8.63 -16.99 15.42
C CYS A 279 7.72 -16.55 14.28
N MET A 280 7.54 -17.43 13.30
CA MET A 280 6.65 -17.20 12.16
C MET A 280 5.80 -18.44 11.90
N SER A 281 4.56 -18.24 11.51
CA SER A 281 3.76 -19.30 10.90
C SER A 281 3.09 -18.83 9.62
N ILE A 282 3.02 -19.71 8.64
CA ILE A 282 2.56 -19.42 7.29
C ILE A 282 1.26 -20.17 7.05
N HIS A 283 0.23 -19.48 6.56
CA HIS A 283 -1.12 -20.03 6.36
C HIS A 283 -1.70 -19.57 5.03
N TRP A 284 -2.58 -20.37 4.45
CA TRP A 284 -3.58 -19.81 3.54
C TRP A 284 -4.62 -19.07 4.37
N LYS A 285 -5.09 -17.92 3.90
CA LYS A 285 -5.97 -17.04 4.69
C LYS A 285 -7.16 -17.75 5.34
N ASP A 286 -7.76 -18.71 4.64
CA ASP A 286 -8.95 -19.44 5.10
C ASP A 286 -8.65 -20.85 5.65
N ASP A 287 -7.37 -21.22 5.83
CA ASP A 287 -6.96 -22.53 6.38
C ASP A 287 -6.48 -22.37 7.84
N PRO A 288 -7.08 -23.09 8.80
CA PRO A 288 -6.65 -23.04 10.20
C PRO A 288 -5.31 -23.74 10.45
N LYS A 289 -4.83 -24.57 9.51
CA LYS A 289 -3.60 -25.33 9.67
C LYS A 289 -2.41 -24.58 9.05
N PRO A 290 -1.32 -24.37 9.80
CA PRO A 290 -0.11 -23.80 9.24
C PRO A 290 0.47 -24.71 8.16
N LEU A 291 0.89 -24.09 7.06
CA LEU A 291 1.70 -24.68 6.00
C LEU A 291 3.12 -24.92 6.50
N GLU A 292 3.69 -23.93 7.20
CA GLU A 292 5.04 -23.95 7.74
C GLU A 292 5.10 -23.19 9.07
N GLN A 293 5.98 -23.63 9.97
CA GLN A 293 6.23 -22.99 11.26
C GLN A 293 7.75 -22.85 11.45
N ILE A 294 8.23 -21.63 11.65
CA ILE A 294 9.68 -21.33 11.71
C ILE A 294 9.99 -20.59 13.01
N CYS A 295 11.03 -21.05 13.70
CA CYS A 295 11.59 -20.39 14.86
C CYS A 295 13.03 -19.97 14.54
N LEU A 296 13.26 -18.67 14.43
CA LEU A 296 14.58 -18.08 14.31
C LEU A 296 15.08 -17.77 15.71
N VAL A 297 16.27 -18.24 16.08
CA VAL A 297 16.84 -18.02 17.42
C VAL A 297 18.31 -17.70 17.32
N ASP A 298 18.83 -16.80 18.16
CA ASP A 298 20.24 -16.43 18.13
C ASP A 298 21.14 -17.35 18.98
N VAL A 299 20.58 -18.10 19.92
CA VAL A 299 21.26 -19.08 20.77
C VAL A 299 20.90 -20.53 20.41
N GLU A 300 21.75 -21.47 20.81
CA GLU A 300 21.46 -22.89 20.66
C GLU A 300 20.29 -23.31 21.57
N ILE A 301 19.31 -23.99 20.98
CA ILE A 301 18.15 -24.54 21.69
C ILE A 301 17.87 -25.96 21.23
N THR A 302 17.13 -26.71 22.05
CA THR A 302 16.58 -28.00 21.61
C THR A 302 15.44 -27.73 20.61
N PRO A 303 15.50 -28.26 19.37
CA PRO A 303 14.48 -28.02 18.38
C PRO A 303 13.16 -28.73 18.74
N ASP A 304 12.03 -28.06 18.49
CA ASP A 304 10.71 -28.70 18.51
C ASP A 304 10.46 -29.34 17.13
N PRO A 305 10.14 -30.64 17.04
CA PRO A 305 9.94 -31.31 15.75
C PRO A 305 8.79 -30.75 14.90
N ARG A 306 7.90 -29.94 15.49
CA ARG A 306 6.81 -29.26 14.77
C ARG A 306 7.28 -27.99 14.05
N TRP A 307 8.47 -27.49 14.38
CA TRP A 307 9.00 -26.23 13.88
C TRP A 307 10.31 -26.46 13.13
N ILE A 308 10.53 -25.67 12.08
CA ILE A 308 11.86 -25.49 11.50
C ILE A 308 12.60 -24.48 12.38
N THR A 309 13.54 -24.98 13.19
CA THR A 309 14.40 -24.12 14.03
C THR A 309 15.66 -23.72 13.26
N ILE A 310 15.95 -22.41 13.19
CA ILE A 310 17.15 -21.86 12.55
C ILE A 310 17.98 -21.11 13.60
N ILE A 311 19.13 -21.69 13.94
CA ILE A 311 20.09 -21.10 14.87
C ILE A 311 20.95 -20.08 14.11
N CYS A 312 20.82 -18.81 14.48
CA CYS A 312 21.41 -17.66 13.79
C CYS A 312 22.75 -17.21 14.41
N GLY A 313 23.00 -17.57 15.67
CA GLY A 313 24.23 -17.28 16.41
C GLY A 313 24.38 -15.84 16.92
N ASN A 314 23.60 -14.89 16.41
CA ASN A 314 23.54 -13.49 16.89
C ASN A 314 22.32 -12.76 16.30
N GLN A 315 22.00 -11.61 16.91
CA GLN A 315 20.90 -10.73 16.50
C GLN A 315 20.97 -10.27 15.03
N VAL A 316 22.16 -9.94 14.50
CA VAL A 316 22.32 -9.47 13.12
C VAL A 316 21.89 -10.55 12.12
N ASN A 317 22.34 -11.78 12.33
CA ASN A 317 21.97 -12.91 11.49
C ASN A 317 20.50 -13.29 11.66
N LEU A 318 19.95 -13.16 12.86
CA LEU A 318 18.53 -13.38 13.13
C LEU A 318 17.65 -12.42 12.32
N LEU A 319 17.98 -11.12 12.32
CA LEU A 319 17.28 -10.12 11.51
C LEU A 319 17.42 -10.39 10.00
N LYS A 320 18.59 -10.86 9.56
CA LYS A 320 18.81 -11.24 8.17
C LYS A 320 18.02 -12.49 7.78
N ALA A 321 17.98 -13.50 8.65
CA ALA A 321 17.21 -14.73 8.44
C ALA A 321 15.71 -14.43 8.34
N PHE A 322 15.19 -13.51 9.18
CA PHE A 322 13.82 -13.03 9.09
C PHE A 322 13.51 -12.44 7.71
N ALA A 323 14.34 -11.53 7.23
CA ALA A 323 14.15 -10.91 5.91
C ALA A 323 14.25 -11.92 4.74
N LEU A 324 15.11 -12.93 4.85
CA LEU A 324 15.22 -13.99 3.84
C LEU A 324 14.02 -14.94 3.86
N CYS A 325 13.51 -15.31 5.05
CA CYS A 325 12.30 -16.11 5.17
C CYS A 325 11.12 -15.35 4.58
N TRP A 326 10.95 -14.09 4.98
CA TRP A 326 9.92 -13.21 4.44
C TRP A 326 10.01 -13.11 2.91
N LYS A 327 11.22 -12.96 2.34
CA LYS A 327 11.43 -12.95 0.89
C LYS A 327 11.01 -14.27 0.23
N SER A 328 11.33 -15.41 0.84
CA SER A 328 10.97 -16.74 0.32
C SER A 328 9.46 -16.93 0.25
N PHE A 329 8.75 -16.50 1.30
CA PHE A 329 7.29 -16.61 1.37
C PHE A 329 6.56 -15.49 0.63
N ALA A 330 7.16 -14.31 0.49
CA ALA A 330 6.57 -13.13 -0.13
C ALA A 330 5.08 -12.95 0.24
N PRO A 331 4.74 -12.84 1.54
CA PRO A 331 3.35 -12.90 2.00
C PRO A 331 2.49 -11.80 1.40
N ASP A 332 1.20 -12.07 1.23
CA ASP A 332 0.20 -11.09 0.81
C ASP A 332 -0.31 -10.28 2.01
N ILE A 333 -0.37 -10.93 3.17
CA ILE A 333 -0.80 -10.33 4.44
C ILE A 333 0.23 -10.70 5.50
N GLN A 334 0.61 -9.72 6.32
CA GLN A 334 1.41 -9.94 7.51
C GLN A 334 0.58 -9.56 8.73
N LEU A 335 0.62 -10.41 9.75
CA LEU A 335 -0.35 -10.38 10.84
C LEU A 335 0.36 -10.65 12.17
N GLY A 336 0.11 -9.81 13.19
CA GLY A 336 0.69 -9.96 14.52
C GLY A 336 -0.24 -9.40 15.59
N PHE A 337 -0.01 -9.74 16.85
CA PHE A 337 -0.79 -9.19 17.95
C PHE A 337 0.00 -8.09 18.66
N ASN A 338 -0.45 -6.84 18.56
CA ASN A 338 0.28 -5.68 19.07
C ASN A 338 1.67 -5.49 18.43
N ASP A 339 1.85 -6.04 17.22
CA ASP A 339 3.09 -5.92 16.45
C ASP A 339 3.38 -4.49 16.05
N SER A 340 2.33 -3.67 15.89
CA SER A 340 2.45 -2.26 15.61
C SER A 340 2.82 -1.43 16.83
N GLY A 341 2.59 -1.97 18.04
CA GLY A 341 2.88 -1.32 19.31
C GLY A 341 4.26 -1.68 19.89
N TYR A 342 4.83 -2.84 19.48
CA TYR A 342 6.07 -3.34 20.05
C TYR A 342 7.04 -3.87 18.98
N ASP A 343 6.65 -4.92 18.26
CA ASP A 343 7.54 -5.72 17.41
C ASP A 343 8.16 -4.91 16.28
N TRP A 344 7.35 -4.24 15.47
CA TRP A 344 7.83 -3.44 14.34
C TRP A 344 8.73 -2.29 14.79
N PRO A 345 8.34 -1.46 15.77
CA PRO A 345 9.24 -0.46 16.35
C PRO A 345 10.58 -1.04 16.80
N PHE A 346 10.55 -2.19 17.49
CA PHE A 346 11.76 -2.84 18.00
C PHE A 346 12.67 -3.33 16.86
N ILE A 347 12.10 -4.02 15.86
CA ILE A 347 12.84 -4.51 14.70
C ILE A 347 13.42 -3.37 13.87
N VAL A 348 12.65 -2.31 13.60
CA VAL A 348 13.10 -1.16 12.80
C VAL A 348 14.26 -0.43 13.47
N GLU A 349 14.14 -0.16 14.77
CA GLU A 349 15.19 0.51 15.55
C GLU A 349 16.47 -0.33 15.61
N LYS A 350 16.37 -1.62 15.96
CA LYS A 350 17.54 -2.51 16.05
C LYS A 350 18.19 -2.73 14.70
N ALA A 351 17.41 -2.99 13.65
CA ALA A 351 17.95 -3.14 12.30
C ALA A 351 18.65 -1.87 11.81
N THR A 352 18.16 -0.69 12.21
CA THR A 352 18.75 0.60 11.85
C THR A 352 20.10 0.78 12.56
N LYS A 353 20.14 0.59 13.90
CA LYS A 353 21.39 0.67 14.68
C LYS A 353 22.46 -0.32 14.22
N LEU A 354 22.05 -1.52 13.82
CA LEU A 354 22.93 -2.58 13.32
C LEU A 354 23.29 -2.44 11.83
N ASN A 355 22.84 -1.38 11.16
CA ASN A 355 23.10 -1.12 9.74
C ASN A 355 22.65 -2.27 8.80
N VAL A 356 21.58 -2.98 9.14
CA VAL A 356 20.98 -4.04 8.31
C VAL A 356 19.61 -3.69 7.75
N PHE A 357 18.99 -2.60 8.22
CA PHE A 357 17.62 -2.23 7.86
C PHE A 357 17.41 -2.04 6.35
N GLU A 358 18.30 -1.30 5.67
CA GLU A 358 18.22 -1.11 4.22
C GLU A 358 18.25 -2.46 3.49
N TRP A 359 19.17 -3.34 3.88
CA TRP A 359 19.31 -4.66 3.26
C TRP A 359 18.06 -5.53 3.48
N MET A 360 17.48 -5.50 4.68
CA MET A 360 16.24 -6.22 4.99
C MET A 360 15.10 -5.76 4.09
N VAL A 361 14.87 -4.45 3.99
CA VAL A 361 13.80 -3.90 3.14
C VAL A 361 14.02 -4.22 1.66
N GLN A 362 15.27 -4.27 1.19
CA GLN A 362 15.58 -4.71 -0.18
C GLN A 362 15.20 -6.18 -0.44
N GLN A 363 15.26 -7.05 0.58
CA GLN A 363 14.79 -8.44 0.45
C GLN A 363 13.26 -8.54 0.53
N MET A 364 12.62 -7.66 1.29
CA MET A 364 11.19 -7.76 1.63
C MET A 364 10.26 -6.87 0.80
N SER A 365 10.79 -5.98 -0.05
CA SER A 365 9.95 -5.06 -0.81
C SER A 365 9.63 -5.61 -2.20
N ALA A 366 8.35 -5.69 -2.57
CA ALA A 366 7.97 -6.01 -3.95
C ALA A 366 8.28 -4.86 -4.92
N ASN A 367 8.67 -3.67 -4.43
CA ASN A 367 9.04 -2.58 -5.31
C ASN A 367 10.50 -2.72 -5.78
N PRO A 368 10.75 -2.95 -7.09
CA PRO A 368 12.07 -3.20 -7.67
C PRO A 368 13.04 -2.00 -7.74
N HIS A 369 12.58 -0.75 -7.54
CA HIS A 369 13.32 0.43 -8.04
C HIS A 369 13.62 1.55 -7.05
N LYS A 370 13.20 1.40 -5.79
CA LYS A 370 13.64 2.33 -4.76
C LYS A 370 14.95 1.78 -4.17
N LYS A 371 16.10 2.17 -4.75
CA LYS A 371 17.36 2.18 -3.98
C LYS A 371 17.20 3.29 -2.94
N ALA A 372 16.51 2.95 -1.86
CA ALA A 372 16.24 3.83 -0.75
C ALA A 372 17.30 3.53 0.31
N ASN A 373 18.02 4.55 0.74
CA ASN A 373 18.80 4.47 1.96
C ASN A 373 17.87 4.33 3.17
N ALA A 374 18.43 3.98 4.33
CA ALA A 374 17.67 3.83 5.58
C ALA A 374 16.81 5.07 5.89
N GLU A 375 17.33 6.28 5.72
CA GLU A 375 16.59 7.53 5.95
C GLU A 375 15.34 7.65 5.07
N SER A 376 15.46 7.34 3.77
CA SER A 376 14.33 7.36 2.84
C SER A 376 13.29 6.29 3.18
N ILE A 377 13.73 5.11 3.64
CA ILE A 377 12.81 4.05 4.09
C ILE A 377 12.07 4.50 5.34
N LEU A 378 12.78 5.00 6.36
CA LEU A 378 12.20 5.53 7.59
C LEU A 378 11.23 6.69 7.31
N THR A 379 11.54 7.53 6.33
CA THR A 379 10.70 8.67 5.96
C THR A 379 9.42 8.27 5.24
N TRP A 380 9.50 7.28 4.33
CA TRP A 380 8.42 7.04 3.37
C TRP A 380 7.69 5.70 3.55
N ASN A 381 8.31 4.75 4.23
CA ASN A 381 7.83 3.37 4.35
C ASN A 381 7.52 3.00 5.80
N TYR A 382 8.22 3.56 6.79
CA TYR A 382 7.92 3.33 8.21
C TYR A 382 6.91 4.35 8.75
N PHE A 383 5.89 3.86 9.44
CA PHE A 383 4.81 4.66 10.03
C PHE A 383 4.93 4.69 11.56
N GLY A 384 6.10 4.91 12.16
CA GLY A 384 6.22 5.07 13.63
C GLY A 384 6.77 6.43 14.06
N GLY A 385 6.87 7.38 13.13
CA GLY A 385 7.65 8.59 13.29
C GLY A 385 9.16 8.32 13.25
N THR A 386 9.94 9.34 12.86
CA THR A 386 11.38 9.35 13.11
C THR A 386 11.63 10.26 14.30
N GLY A 387 12.04 9.71 15.45
CA GLY A 387 12.84 10.50 16.38
C GLY A 387 14.05 11.07 15.61
N LYS A 388 14.34 12.36 15.74
CA LYS A 388 15.31 13.09 14.88
C LYS A 388 16.65 12.35 14.68
N PRO A 389 17.13 12.22 13.43
CA PRO A 389 18.55 12.28 13.11
C PRO A 389 18.92 13.64 12.49
N LEU A 390 20.15 14.09 12.70
CA LEU A 390 20.67 15.40 12.29
C LEU A 390 20.76 15.58 10.75
N SER A 391 20.09 16.62 10.27
CA SER A 391 20.35 17.45 9.08
C SER A 391 20.28 16.85 7.66
N SER A 392 19.29 17.38 6.93
CA SER A 392 19.32 17.88 5.54
C SER A 392 18.90 16.96 4.37
N GLY A 393 17.66 17.15 3.87
CA GLY A 393 17.34 16.88 2.45
C GLY A 393 15.89 16.50 2.11
N PHE A 394 15.06 17.50 1.76
CA PHE A 394 13.88 17.47 0.86
C PHE A 394 12.90 16.26 0.81
N PHE A 395 11.66 16.45 1.30
CA PHE A 395 10.39 16.65 0.56
C PHE A 395 9.20 16.52 1.55
N HIS A 396 8.37 17.56 1.66
CA HIS A 396 7.20 17.59 2.56
C HIS A 396 5.88 17.27 1.84
N ARG A 397 5.03 16.47 2.47
CA ARG A 397 3.56 16.63 2.41
C ARG A 397 2.93 16.04 3.68
N LYS A 398 2.49 16.92 4.59
CA LYS A 398 1.55 16.55 5.67
C LYS A 398 0.17 16.31 5.05
N GLN A 399 -0.45 15.18 5.38
CA GLN A 399 -1.88 14.99 5.18
C GLN A 399 -2.61 15.55 6.41
N TRP A 400 -3.54 16.48 6.15
CA TRP A 400 -4.69 16.85 6.97
C TRP A 400 -4.49 17.38 8.41
N VAL A 401 -4.37 18.70 8.53
CA VAL A 401 -4.99 19.42 9.65
C VAL A 401 -5.81 20.59 9.09
N LYS A 402 -7.10 20.63 9.43
CA LYS A 402 -7.91 21.84 9.28
C LYS A 402 -7.93 22.56 10.64
N LYS A 403 -7.31 23.74 10.62
CA LYS A 403 -7.48 24.94 11.46
C LYS A 403 -6.62 25.14 12.72
N THR A 404 -6.12 26.39 12.75
CA THR A 404 -5.63 27.22 13.85
C THR A 404 -4.34 26.77 14.54
N ASP A 405 -3.21 26.84 13.85
CA ASP A 405 -2.10 27.65 14.34
C ASP A 405 -1.00 27.84 13.30
N ARG A 406 -0.61 29.11 13.13
CA ARG A 406 0.50 29.53 12.28
C ARG A 406 1.81 29.32 13.05
N ASN A 407 2.28 28.08 13.18
CA ASN A 407 3.67 27.80 13.56
C ASN A 407 4.10 26.46 12.97
N PHE A 408 4.60 26.53 11.73
CA PHE A 408 5.13 25.39 10.97
C PHE A 408 6.38 24.81 11.68
N ARG A 409 6.23 23.68 12.37
CA ARG A 409 7.36 22.79 12.68
C ARG A 409 7.38 21.63 11.70
N ARG A 410 8.52 21.50 11.01
CA ARG A 410 8.97 20.37 10.18
C ARG A 410 8.72 19.06 10.95
N THR A 411 7.84 18.18 10.48
CA THR A 411 7.89 16.76 10.88
C THR A 411 8.55 15.99 9.73
N GLU A 412 9.72 15.44 10.02
CA GLU A 412 10.42 14.42 9.22
C GLU A 412 9.84 13.06 9.64
N GLY A 413 9.60 12.14 8.70
CA GLY A 413 8.96 10.84 8.96
C GLY A 413 7.44 10.79 8.77
N ARG A 414 6.88 9.59 8.54
CA ARG A 414 5.43 9.36 8.64
C ARG A 414 5.09 9.06 10.09
N GLU A 415 4.19 9.88 10.65
CA GLU A 415 3.60 9.63 11.95
C GLU A 415 2.84 8.29 11.94
N SER A 416 2.75 7.70 13.11
CA SER A 416 1.88 6.56 13.40
C SER A 416 0.44 6.83 13.00
N ILE A 417 -0.25 5.77 12.60
CA ILE A 417 -1.65 5.87 12.21
C ILE A 417 -2.50 5.67 13.45
N ASN A 418 -3.22 6.72 13.86
CA ASN A 418 -4.23 6.59 14.90
C ASN A 418 -5.53 6.01 14.31
N ILE A 419 -5.81 4.75 14.63
CA ILE A 419 -7.04 4.05 14.27
C ILE A 419 -8.06 4.31 15.38
N LYS A 420 -9.13 5.04 15.06
CA LYS A 420 -10.19 5.37 16.03
C LYS A 420 -11.26 4.28 16.07
N PHE A 421 -11.69 3.91 17.28
CA PHE A 421 -12.78 2.97 17.51
C PHE A 421 -13.89 3.58 18.36
N GLY A 422 -15.14 3.29 17.97
CA GLY A 422 -16.33 3.73 18.69
C GLY A 422 -16.52 5.25 18.76
N SER A 423 -17.47 5.69 19.60
CA SER A 423 -17.82 7.10 19.81
C SER A 423 -16.97 7.79 20.90
N ASN A 424 -16.16 7.05 21.65
CA ASN A 424 -15.56 7.50 22.91
C ASN A 424 -14.10 8.00 22.76
N ASN A 425 -13.67 8.39 21.56
CA ASN A 425 -12.29 8.79 21.26
C ASN A 425 -11.21 7.73 21.62
N LEU A 426 -11.60 6.46 21.79
CA LEU A 426 -10.63 5.37 21.92
C LEU A 426 -9.90 5.22 20.58
N GLY A 427 -8.59 5.05 20.65
CA GLY A 427 -7.75 4.87 19.49
C GLY A 427 -6.62 3.90 19.74
N PHE A 428 -6.07 3.37 18.66
CA PHE A 428 -4.88 2.55 18.64
C PHE A 428 -3.86 3.20 17.71
N GLU A 429 -2.69 3.45 18.25
CA GLU A 429 -1.56 4.00 17.51
C GLU A 429 -0.81 2.85 16.84
N SER A 430 -0.91 2.75 15.52
CA SER A 430 -0.28 1.68 14.75
C SER A 430 1.00 2.18 14.09
N SER A 431 2.13 1.58 14.50
CA SER A 431 3.45 1.80 13.91
C SER A 431 3.96 0.58 13.17
N PHE A 432 4.12 0.67 11.85
CA PHE A 432 4.48 -0.49 11.03
C PHE A 432 5.36 -0.12 9.84
N LEU A 433 6.04 -1.11 9.29
CA LEU A 433 6.79 -0.98 8.05
C LEU A 433 5.90 -1.34 6.85
N LYS A 434 5.57 -0.35 6.01
CA LYS A 434 4.84 -0.59 4.77
C LYS A 434 5.77 -1.16 3.69
N LEU A 435 5.55 -2.43 3.39
CA LEU A 435 6.20 -3.18 2.31
C LEU A 435 5.23 -3.32 1.14
N PRO A 436 5.54 -2.78 -0.06
CA PRO A 436 4.70 -2.97 -1.24
C PRO A 436 4.51 -4.45 -1.54
N GLY A 437 3.27 -4.85 -1.83
CA GLY A 437 2.91 -6.24 -2.09
C GLY A 437 2.50 -7.04 -0.85
N CYS A 438 2.46 -6.38 0.32
CA CYS A 438 1.98 -6.97 1.57
C CYS A 438 1.12 -5.95 2.34
N VAL A 439 0.04 -6.44 2.95
CA VAL A 439 -0.81 -5.68 3.86
C VAL A 439 -0.47 -6.06 5.29
N PRO A 440 0.05 -5.13 6.12
CA PRO A 440 0.23 -5.37 7.55
C PRO A 440 -1.10 -5.19 8.29
N ILE A 441 -1.41 -6.11 9.20
CA ILE A 441 -2.62 -6.11 10.03
C ILE A 441 -2.22 -6.40 11.48
N ASP A 442 -2.48 -5.44 12.37
CA ASP A 442 -2.39 -5.66 13.80
C ASP A 442 -3.73 -6.20 14.33
N VAL A 443 -3.70 -7.43 14.82
CA VAL A 443 -4.89 -8.12 15.34
C VAL A 443 -5.43 -7.44 16.59
N CYS A 444 -4.58 -6.82 17.41
CA CYS A 444 -5.03 -6.07 18.59
C CYS A 444 -5.93 -4.91 18.16
N ALA A 445 -5.58 -4.19 17.09
CA ALA A 445 -6.41 -3.13 16.54
C ALA A 445 -7.77 -3.67 16.05
N CYS A 446 -7.79 -4.82 15.36
CA CYS A 446 -9.03 -5.45 14.91
C CYS A 446 -9.92 -5.90 16.08
N LEU A 447 -9.34 -6.53 17.10
CA LEU A 447 -10.07 -6.99 18.28
C LEU A 447 -10.61 -5.83 19.12
N LEU A 448 -9.85 -4.74 19.27
CA LEU A 448 -10.34 -3.51 19.91
C LEU A 448 -11.52 -2.88 19.14
N GLN A 449 -11.59 -3.05 17.83
CA GLN A 449 -12.74 -2.60 17.04
C GLN A 449 -13.98 -3.47 17.29
N LEU A 450 -13.80 -4.80 17.40
CA LEU A 450 -14.88 -5.75 17.65
C LEU A 450 -15.39 -5.71 19.09
N PHE A 451 -14.48 -5.48 20.04
CA PHE A 451 -14.74 -5.43 21.48
C PHE A 451 -14.37 -4.05 22.08
N PRO A 452 -15.01 -2.94 21.65
CA PRO A 452 -14.57 -1.57 21.95
C PRO A 452 -14.76 -1.12 23.41
N ARG A 453 -15.36 -1.98 24.26
CA ARG A 453 -15.60 -1.71 25.69
C ARG A 453 -14.67 -2.49 26.61
N SER A 454 -13.72 -3.26 26.08
CA SER A 454 -12.80 -3.99 26.93
C SER A 454 -11.78 -3.03 27.56
N GLU A 455 -11.84 -2.88 28.88
CA GLU A 455 -10.76 -2.24 29.65
C GLU A 455 -9.47 -3.07 29.57
N LYS A 456 -9.60 -4.36 29.22
CA LYS A 456 -8.51 -5.32 29.00
C LYS A 456 -8.10 -5.33 27.52
N ARG A 457 -6.78 -5.25 27.27
CA ARG A 457 -6.16 -5.27 25.94
C ARG A 457 -5.21 -6.46 25.73
N SER A 458 -5.22 -7.43 26.65
CA SER A 458 -4.30 -8.57 26.59
C SER A 458 -4.80 -9.61 25.60
N LEU A 459 -3.87 -10.29 24.94
CA LEU A 459 -4.18 -11.43 24.06
C LEU A 459 -5.01 -12.48 24.80
N LYS A 460 -4.62 -12.82 26.03
CA LYS A 460 -5.36 -13.77 26.89
C LYS A 460 -6.84 -13.39 27.03
N TYR A 461 -7.13 -12.11 27.28
CA TYR A 461 -8.52 -11.66 27.42
C TYR A 461 -9.30 -11.89 26.13
N PHE A 462 -8.74 -11.50 24.98
CA PHE A 462 -9.44 -11.68 23.70
C PHE A 462 -9.62 -13.14 23.33
N LEU A 463 -8.66 -14.01 23.65
CA LEU A 463 -8.78 -15.46 23.46
C LEU A 463 -9.86 -16.10 24.36
N GLU A 464 -10.24 -15.46 25.47
CA GLU A 464 -11.35 -15.90 26.32
C GLU A 464 -12.72 -15.43 25.78
N GLU A 465 -12.74 -14.36 24.97
CA GLU A 465 -13.97 -13.76 24.43
C GLU A 465 -14.33 -14.24 23.00
N CYS A 466 -13.35 -14.71 22.23
CA CYS A 466 -13.52 -15.25 20.87
C CYS A 466 -13.72 -16.76 20.90
#